data_AF-A0AAF0YPN8-F1
#
_entry.id   AF-A0AAF0YPN8-F1
#
_cell.length_a   1.000
_cell.length_b   1.000
_cell.length_c   1.000
_cell.angle_alpha   90.00
_cell.angle_beta   90.00
_cell.angle_gamma   90.00
#
_symmetry.space_group_name_H-M   'P 1'
#
loop_
_entity.id
_entity.type
_entity.pdbx_description
1 polymer ?
#
loop_
_entity_poly.entity_id
_entity_poly.type
_entity_poly.pdbx_seq_one_letter_code
_entity_poly.pdbx_strand_id
1 'polypeptide(L)'
;MLEYGFPWFIRAEHIVNIIFITFFIRSGIEILGTFPRLHTSVHTPVGRQWAEFTVKSNKKHKHYSVGGEYEDYSPWISLPGYGKLGQRRYWHFITVMGFITCFLIYYVLFLVTGQSGRCIPDS
;
A
#
# COMPACT_ATOMS: atom_id res chain seq x y z
N MET A 1 33.96 -23.90 7.03
CA MET A 1 32.49 -23.88 6.88
C MET A 1 32.05 -22.42 6.82
N LEU A 2 32.10 -21.78 5.66
CA LEU A 2 31.39 -20.52 5.44
C LEU A 2 30.28 -20.88 4.47
N GLU A 3 29.05 -20.94 4.99
CA GLU A 3 27.88 -21.40 4.25
C GLU A 3 27.71 -20.62 2.94
N TYR A 4 27.32 -21.32 1.89
CA TYR A 4 26.79 -20.79 0.63
C TYR A 4 25.44 -20.07 0.84
N GLY A 5 25.43 -19.05 1.69
CA GLY A 5 24.24 -18.35 2.12
C GLY A 5 24.24 -16.91 1.64
N PHE A 6 23.06 -16.39 1.28
CA PHE A 6 22.88 -14.94 1.12
C PHE A 6 23.37 -14.19 2.36
N PRO A 7 23.98 -12.99 2.19
CA PRO A 7 24.43 -12.18 3.31
C PRO A 7 23.32 -11.95 4.31
N TRP A 8 23.68 -11.85 5.60
CA TRP A 8 22.69 -11.67 6.67
C TRP A 8 21.85 -10.40 6.48
N PHE A 9 22.43 -9.31 5.93
CA PHE A 9 21.73 -8.05 5.70
C PHE A 9 20.62 -8.18 4.65
N ILE A 10 20.86 -8.94 3.57
CA ILE A 10 19.84 -9.23 2.54
C ILE A 10 18.65 -9.98 3.16
N ARG A 11 18.93 -10.94 4.06
CA ARG A 11 17.86 -11.70 4.75
C ARG A 11 17.06 -10.81 5.70
N ALA A 12 17.75 -9.95 6.45
CA ALA A 12 17.10 -9.00 7.36
C ALA A 12 16.22 -8.00 6.58
N GLU A 13 16.74 -7.42 5.50
CA GLU A 13 16.00 -6.50 4.63
C GLU A 13 14.80 -7.18 3.97
N HIS A 14 14.91 -8.44 3.58
CA HIS A 14 13.79 -9.20 3.04
C HIS A 14 12.63 -9.32 4.03
N ILE A 15 12.91 -9.67 5.29
CA ILE A 15 11.90 -9.77 6.35
C ILE A 15 11.27 -8.40 6.63
N VAL A 16 12.11 -7.36 6.72
CA VAL A 16 11.66 -5.98 6.94
C VAL A 16 10.76 -5.51 5.78
N ASN A 17 11.12 -5.81 4.54
CA ASN A 17 10.29 -5.49 3.37
C ASN A 17 8.94 -6.21 3.41
N ILE A 18 8.87 -7.47 3.83
CA ILE A 18 7.58 -8.18 3.98
C ILE A 18 6.68 -7.45 4.99
N ILE A 19 7.25 -6.99 6.11
CA ILE A 19 6.52 -6.23 7.13
C ILE A 19 5.99 -4.92 6.51
N PHE A 20 6.85 -4.14 5.85
CA PHE A 20 6.45 -2.87 5.23
C PHE A 20 5.41 -3.06 4.12
N ILE A 21 5.57 -4.07 3.25
CA ILE A 21 4.60 -4.40 2.20
C ILE A 21 3.25 -4.76 2.83
N THR A 22 3.24 -5.52 3.92
CA THR A 22 2.00 -5.87 4.64
C THR A 22 1.30 -4.62 5.18
N PHE A 23 2.03 -3.70 5.82
CA PHE A 23 1.48 -2.43 6.29
C PHE A 23 1.02 -1.51 5.15
N PHE A 24 1.78 -1.46 4.05
CA PHE A 24 1.45 -0.69 2.86
C PHE A 24 0.14 -1.19 2.21
N ILE A 25 -0.01 -2.51 2.04
CA ILE A 25 -1.22 -3.10 1.48
C ILE A 25 -2.42 -2.83 2.40
N ARG A 26 -2.28 -3.09 3.71
CA ARG A 26 -3.38 -2.88 4.67
C ARG A 26 -3.82 -1.42 4.78
N SER A 27 -2.87 -0.49 4.74
CA SER A 27 -3.17 0.95 4.72
C SER A 27 -3.80 1.39 3.38
N GLY A 28 -3.36 0.85 2.26
CA GLY A 28 -3.94 1.11 0.94
C GLY A 28 -5.39 0.66 0.83
N ILE A 29 -5.70 -0.55 1.33
CA ILE A 29 -7.09 -1.06 1.42
C ILE A 29 -7.95 -0.13 2.26
N GLU A 30 -7.41 0.44 3.34
CA GLU A 30 -8.15 1.36 4.19
C GLU A 30 -8.46 2.72 3.51
N ILE A 31 -7.54 3.21 2.68
CA ILE A 31 -7.79 4.40 1.84
C ILE A 31 -8.88 4.11 0.82
N LEU A 32 -8.81 2.94 0.15
CA LEU A 32 -9.84 2.50 -0.79
C LEU A 32 -11.19 2.34 -0.10
N GLY A 33 -11.25 1.92 1.16
CA GLY A 33 -12.50 1.87 1.91
C GLY A 33 -13.13 3.24 2.17
N THR A 34 -12.32 4.28 2.25
CA THR A 34 -12.85 5.64 2.37
C THR A 34 -13.37 6.16 1.02
N PHE A 35 -12.77 5.77 -0.10
CA PHE A 35 -13.26 6.12 -1.42
C PHE A 35 -13.41 4.85 -2.26
N PRO A 36 -14.46 4.04 -2.01
CA PRO A 36 -14.61 2.73 -2.63
C PRO A 36 -14.93 2.83 -4.12
N ARG A 37 -15.22 4.03 -4.61
CA ARG A 37 -15.55 4.32 -6.00
C ARG A 37 -14.44 5.15 -6.61
N LEU A 38 -13.85 4.60 -7.65
CA LEU A 38 -12.81 5.28 -8.41
C LEU A 38 -13.41 5.93 -9.65
N HIS A 39 -13.15 7.22 -9.80
CA HIS A 39 -13.67 8.04 -10.87
C HIS A 39 -12.53 8.47 -11.78
N THR A 40 -12.71 8.39 -13.09
CA THR A 40 -11.75 8.90 -14.09
C THR A 40 -11.86 10.41 -14.28
N SER A 41 -13.02 10.99 -13.99
CA SER A 41 -13.30 12.42 -14.15
C SER A 41 -14.15 12.94 -12.99
N VAL A 42 -14.01 14.22 -12.71
CA VAL A 42 -14.82 14.95 -11.72
C VAL A 42 -16.31 14.92 -12.08
N HIS A 43 -16.63 14.84 -13.37
CA HIS A 43 -18.01 14.84 -13.88
C HIS A 43 -18.57 13.45 -14.19
N THR A 44 -17.97 12.38 -13.65
CA THR A 44 -18.46 11.03 -13.87
C THR A 44 -19.85 10.85 -13.24
N PRO A 45 -20.91 10.55 -14.02
CA PRO A 45 -22.24 10.34 -13.48
C PRO A 45 -22.27 9.07 -12.60
N VAL A 46 -23.18 9.06 -11.63
CA VAL A 46 -23.39 7.92 -10.73
C VAL A 46 -23.67 6.66 -11.55
N GLY A 47 -22.91 5.59 -11.30
CA GLY A 47 -22.99 4.32 -12.06
C GLY A 47 -22.05 4.20 -13.26
N ARG A 48 -21.29 5.24 -13.61
CA ARG A 48 -20.21 5.19 -14.63
C ARG A 48 -18.81 5.25 -14.01
N GLN A 49 -18.68 4.75 -12.79
CA GLN A 49 -17.40 4.68 -12.08
C GLN A 49 -16.45 3.68 -12.77
N TRP A 50 -15.15 3.93 -12.66
CA TRP A 50 -14.12 3.04 -13.22
C TRP A 50 -14.07 1.70 -12.48
N ALA A 51 -14.17 1.76 -11.15
CA ALA A 51 -14.33 0.59 -10.29
C ALA A 51 -15.15 0.95 -9.06
N GLU A 52 -15.93 -0.01 -8.56
CA GLU A 52 -16.73 0.10 -7.35
C GLU A 52 -16.39 -1.08 -6.43
N PHE A 53 -15.78 -0.78 -5.28
CA PHE A 53 -15.37 -1.76 -4.27
C PHE A 53 -16.34 -1.84 -3.08
N THR A 54 -17.53 -1.25 -3.20
CA THR A 54 -18.58 -1.32 -2.17
C THR A 54 -19.76 -2.18 -2.62
N VAL A 55 -20.39 -2.86 -1.65
CA VAL A 55 -21.64 -3.63 -1.84
C VAL A 55 -22.87 -2.72 -1.70
N LYS A 56 -22.70 -1.49 -1.21
CA LYS A 56 -23.79 -0.58 -0.88
C LYS A 56 -24.38 0.03 -2.15
N SER A 57 -25.64 -0.28 -2.41
CA SER A 57 -26.38 0.26 -3.55
C SER A 57 -26.47 1.78 -3.51
N ASN A 58 -26.37 2.40 -4.69
CA ASN A 58 -26.54 3.84 -4.88
C ASN A 58 -27.92 4.29 -4.40
N LYS A 59 -27.97 4.90 -3.20
CA LYS A 59 -29.20 5.54 -2.74
C LYS A 59 -29.47 6.76 -3.62
N LYS A 60 -30.57 6.73 -4.37
CA LYS A 60 -31.06 7.84 -5.21
C LYS A 60 -31.59 8.96 -4.33
N HIS A 61 -30.72 9.68 -3.64
CA HIS A 61 -31.08 10.88 -2.89
C HIS A 61 -30.86 12.13 -3.74
N LYS A 62 -31.70 13.16 -3.55
CA LYS A 62 -31.61 14.46 -4.25
C LYS A 62 -30.28 15.19 -3.97
N HIS A 63 -29.66 14.91 -2.83
CA HIS A 63 -28.33 15.42 -2.44
C HIS A 63 -27.41 14.24 -2.16
N TYR A 64 -26.34 14.13 -2.94
CA TYR A 64 -25.28 13.14 -2.77
C TYR A 64 -24.09 13.84 -2.12
N SER A 65 -23.80 13.51 -0.86
CA SER A 65 -22.60 13.99 -0.17
C SER A 65 -21.52 12.92 -0.26
N VAL A 66 -20.31 13.34 -0.65
CA VAL A 66 -19.10 12.50 -0.73
C VAL A 66 -18.88 11.72 0.57
N GLY A 67 -19.07 12.35 1.74
CA GLY A 67 -18.91 11.65 3.01
C GLY A 67 -19.89 10.50 3.29
N GLY A 68 -20.99 10.40 2.54
CA GLY A 68 -21.97 9.31 2.68
C GLY A 68 -21.52 7.98 2.04
N GLU A 69 -20.43 8.01 1.28
CA GLU A 69 -19.84 6.84 0.60
C GLU A 69 -18.69 6.19 1.39
N TYR A 70 -18.36 6.74 2.57
CA TYR A 70 -17.36 6.18 3.46
C TYR A 70 -17.79 4.82 3.98
N GLU A 71 -16.95 3.81 3.75
CA GLU A 71 -17.14 2.45 4.23
C GLU A 71 -15.99 2.09 5.16
N ASP A 72 -16.30 1.65 6.38
CA ASP A 72 -15.29 1.14 7.29
C ASP A 72 -15.06 -0.34 7.02
N TYR A 73 -13.86 -0.69 6.56
CA TYR A 73 -13.45 -2.09 6.39
C TYR A 73 -13.12 -2.72 7.74
N SER A 74 -13.22 -4.05 7.81
CA SER A 74 -12.87 -4.80 9.01
C SER A 74 -11.43 -4.48 9.48
N PRO A 75 -11.19 -4.27 10.80
CA PRO A 75 -9.85 -4.07 11.36
C PRO A 75 -8.89 -5.25 11.14
N TRP A 76 -9.42 -6.40 10.73
CA TRP A 76 -8.61 -7.56 10.35
C TRP A 76 -7.91 -7.38 9.01
N ILE A 77 -8.58 -6.68 8.08
CA ILE A 77 -8.11 -6.46 6.70
C ILE A 77 -7.42 -5.11 6.57
N SER A 78 -7.96 -4.10 7.24
CA SER A 78 -7.43 -2.72 7.23
C SER A 78 -6.66 -2.41 8.52
N LEU A 79 -5.97 -1.27 8.58
CA LEU A 79 -5.44 -0.75 9.84
C LEU A 79 -6.58 -0.15 10.67
N PRO A 80 -6.43 -0.04 12.01
CA PRO A 80 -7.45 0.55 12.86
C PRO A 80 -7.50 2.07 12.69
N GLY A 81 -8.23 2.58 11.70
CA GLY A 81 -8.39 4.03 11.47
C GLY A 81 -9.75 4.61 11.86
N TYR A 82 -10.64 3.85 12.50
CA TYR A 82 -11.86 4.34 13.21
C TYR A 82 -12.64 5.45 12.48
N GLY A 83 -12.90 5.32 11.19
CA GLY A 83 -13.65 6.33 10.41
C GLY A 83 -12.90 7.63 10.11
N LYS A 84 -11.64 7.79 10.52
CA LYS A 84 -10.88 9.05 10.40
C LYS A 84 -9.96 9.03 9.18
N LEU A 85 -10.43 9.60 8.07
CA LEU A 85 -9.68 9.72 6.80
C LEU A 85 -8.25 10.24 6.96
N GLY A 86 -8.03 11.24 7.83
CA GLY A 86 -6.71 11.82 8.06
C GLY A 86 -5.71 10.82 8.65
N GLN A 87 -6.15 9.95 9.58
CA GLN A 87 -5.28 8.98 10.23
C GLN A 87 -4.83 7.88 9.26
N ARG A 88 -5.73 7.43 8.39
CA ARG A 88 -5.45 6.42 7.35
C ARG A 88 -4.36 6.88 6.40
N ARG A 89 -4.49 8.13 5.92
CA ARG A 89 -3.50 8.76 5.05
C ARG A 89 -2.15 8.87 5.75
N TYR A 90 -2.13 9.31 7.01
CA TYR A 90 -0.91 9.42 7.79
C TYR A 90 -0.18 8.08 7.90
N TRP A 91 -0.88 7.00 8.28
CA TRP A 91 -0.31 5.65 8.35
C TRP A 91 0.21 5.16 6.99
N HIS A 92 -0.54 5.41 5.92
CA HIS A 92 -0.12 5.04 4.58
C HIS A 92 1.18 5.76 4.17
N PHE A 93 1.24 7.09 4.31
CA PHE A 93 2.42 7.84 3.91
C PHE A 93 3.66 7.49 4.75
N ILE A 94 3.51 7.25 6.06
CA ILE A 94 4.64 6.84 6.90
C ILE A 94 5.17 5.47 6.51
N THR A 95 4.27 4.51 6.25
CA THR A 95 4.67 3.15 5.85
C THR A 95 5.30 3.15 4.46
N VAL A 96 4.82 3.96 3.52
CA VAL A 96 5.45 4.18 2.21
C VAL A 96 6.83 4.80 2.36
N MET A 97 6.99 5.87 3.14
CA MET A 97 8.29 6.52 3.33
C MET A 97 9.30 5.59 4.01
N GLY A 98 8.86 4.80 5.00
CA GLY A 98 9.67 3.75 5.62
C GLY A 98 10.12 2.69 4.63
N PHE A 99 9.20 2.20 3.79
CA PHE A 99 9.50 1.24 2.73
C PHE A 99 10.51 1.78 1.72
N ILE A 100 10.33 3.00 1.23
CA ILE A 100 11.26 3.65 0.28
C ILE A 100 12.64 3.81 0.92
N THR A 101 12.71 4.18 2.20
CA THR A 101 13.97 4.32 2.93
C THR A 101 14.70 2.98 3.04
N CYS A 102 13.99 1.91 3.42
CA CYS A 102 14.55 0.55 3.44
C CYS A 102 15.00 0.08 2.06
N PHE A 103 14.23 0.36 1.01
CA PHE A 103 14.61 0.05 -0.36
C PHE A 103 15.87 0.79 -0.79
N LEU A 104 16.01 2.06 -0.40
CA LEU A 104 17.20 2.86 -0.71
C LEU A 104 18.44 2.31 0.02
N ILE A 105 18.31 1.94 1.30
CA ILE A 105 19.38 1.29 2.06
C ILE A 105 19.81 -0.02 1.39
N TYR A 106 18.85 -0.88 1.03
CA TYR A 106 19.09 -2.12 0.28
C TYR A 106 19.86 -1.85 -1.01
N TYR A 107 19.40 -0.87 -1.78
CA TYR A 107 20.01 -0.53 -3.07
C TYR A 107 21.46 -0.06 -2.90
N VAL A 108 21.75 0.78 -1.90
CA VAL A 108 23.10 1.24 -1.60
C VAL A 108 23.99 0.07 -1.14
N LEU A 109 23.51 -0.77 -0.21
CA LEU A 109 24.26 -1.94 0.26
C LEU A 109 24.55 -2.93 -0.86
N PHE A 110 23.58 -3.13 -1.75
CA PHE A 110 23.71 -4.00 -2.92
C PHE A 110 24.81 -3.51 -3.88
N LEU A 111 24.88 -2.20 -4.14
CA LEU A 111 25.93 -1.59 -4.97
C LEU A 111 27.30 -1.67 -4.30
N VAL A 112 27.40 -1.35 -3.00
CA VAL A 112 28.67 -1.33 -2.26
C VAL A 112 29.26 -2.73 -2.10
N THR A 113 28.42 -3.76 -1.90
CA THR A 113 28.89 -5.14 -1.69
C THR A 113 29.29 -5.83 -3.01
N GLY A 114 29.10 -5.18 -4.16
CA GLY A 114 29.48 -5.74 -5.46
C GLY A 114 28.71 -7.01 -5.85
N GLN A 115 27.58 -7.29 -5.18
CA GLN A 115 26.74 -8.44 -5.52
C GLN A 115 26.03 -8.29 -6.87
N SER A 116 26.03 -7.09 -7.45
CA SER A 116 25.52 -6.81 -8.80
C SER A 116 26.16 -7.69 -9.87
N GLY A 117 27.44 -8.05 -9.73
CA GLY A 117 28.14 -8.97 -10.63
C GLY A 117 27.65 -10.42 -10.58
N ARG A 118 26.89 -10.81 -9.55
CA ARG A 118 26.30 -12.17 -9.43
C ARG A 118 25.02 -12.33 -10.25
N CYS A 119 24.33 -11.22 -10.55
CA CYS A 119 23.03 -11.22 -11.26
C CYS A 119 23.18 -11.08 -12.77
N ILE A 120 24.37 -10.68 -13.25
CA ILE A 120 24.67 -10.61 -14.66
C ILE A 120 25.31 -11.96 -15.03
N PRO A 121 24.70 -12.77 -15.90
CA PRO A 121 25.39 -13.94 -16.43
C PRO A 121 26.56 -13.44 -17.27
N ASP A 122 27.79 -13.82 -16.90
CA ASP A 122 28.87 -13.85 -17.87
C ASP A 122 28.48 -14.86 -18.96
N SER A 123 28.51 -14.41 -20.21
CA SER A 123 28.12 -15.13 -21.43
C SER A 123 28.80 -16.49 -21.59
#